data_AF-A0A660YM29-F1
#
_entry.id   AF-A0A660YM29-F1
#
_cell.length_a   1.000
_cell.length_b   1.000
_cell.length_c   1.000
_cell.angle_alpha   90.00
_cell.angle_beta   90.00
_cell.angle_gamma   90.00
#
_symmetry.space_group_name_H-M   'P 1'
#
loop_
_entity.id
_entity.type
_entity.pdbx_description
1 polymer ?
#
loop_
_entity_poly.entity_id
_entity_poly.type
_entity_poly.pdbx_seq_one_letter_code
_entity_poly.pdbx_strand_id
1 'polypeptide(L)'
;MDAKSIALKGFPNYKGFKFSYHICNNPVITVRSYWDGGSRTYFNFVNFNSSEKLKVLEERKEGLHTCKKVELIPGWALVEHSFFCGKDTGLTVLFHSSDKNMLPEKADLTDNEKTVLIATSSYKNSYGGRSNIRFHEARRSTGITQSEWDETKKALIKRGLLLKNGGIRSEGRYAIGLLSLSEHSENLKVKAIPHRELPLHIDKKWLYESSKRIFIDRLSQPSF
;
A
#
# COMPACT_ATOMS: atom_id res chain seq x y z
N MET A 1 17.49 3.24 -11.27
CA MET A 1 17.74 2.21 -10.24
C MET A 1 16.38 1.75 -9.74
N ASP A 2 16.14 0.45 -9.61
CA ASP A 2 14.82 -0.07 -9.20
C ASP A 2 14.67 -0.03 -7.67
N ALA A 3 13.45 0.20 -7.16
CA ALA A 3 13.14 0.25 -5.72
C ALA A 3 13.55 -1.04 -4.99
N LYS A 4 13.46 -2.19 -5.66
CA LYS A 4 13.94 -3.47 -5.11
C LYS A 4 15.45 -3.48 -4.89
N SER A 5 16.21 -2.91 -5.83
CA SER A 5 17.66 -2.83 -5.70
C SER A 5 18.08 -1.93 -4.54
N ILE A 6 17.33 -0.86 -4.27
CA ILE A 6 17.55 0.01 -3.11
C ILE A 6 17.29 -0.75 -1.79
N ALA A 7 16.21 -1.52 -1.72
CA ALA A 7 15.90 -2.35 -0.56
C ALA A 7 17.03 -3.35 -0.26
N LEU A 8 17.50 -4.07 -1.29
CA LEU A 8 18.60 -5.03 -1.18
C LEU A 8 19.96 -4.37 -0.91
N LYS A 9 20.17 -3.11 -1.32
CA LYS A 9 21.32 -2.34 -0.84
C LYS A 9 21.23 -2.12 0.67
N GLY A 10 20.07 -1.75 1.20
CA GLY A 10 19.88 -1.60 2.64
C GLY A 10 20.13 -2.90 3.41
N PHE A 11 19.64 -4.03 2.90
CA PHE A 11 19.79 -5.35 3.52
C PHE A 11 20.24 -6.43 2.51
N PRO A 12 21.54 -6.52 2.20
CA PRO A 12 22.06 -7.41 1.15
C PRO A 12 21.81 -8.90 1.40
N ASN A 13 21.71 -9.28 2.67
CA ASN A 13 21.49 -10.67 3.07
C ASN A 13 20.00 -11.04 3.13
N TYR A 14 19.09 -10.14 2.78
CA TYR A 14 17.66 -10.40 2.79
C TYR A 14 17.28 -11.37 1.66
N LYS A 15 16.88 -12.59 2.04
CA LYS A 15 16.46 -13.66 1.11
C LYS A 15 14.94 -13.75 0.96
N GLY A 16 14.18 -12.91 1.67
CA GLY A 16 12.73 -12.93 1.63
C GLY A 16 12.17 -12.31 0.34
N PHE A 17 10.86 -12.44 0.17
CA PHE A 17 10.14 -11.98 -1.02
C PHE A 17 9.18 -10.81 -0.74
N LYS A 18 9.12 -10.34 0.51
CA LYS A 18 8.18 -9.29 0.94
C LYS A 18 8.87 -7.93 0.85
N PHE A 19 8.39 -7.11 -0.07
CA PHE A 19 8.84 -5.74 -0.27
C PHE A 19 7.62 -4.82 -0.27
N SER A 20 7.75 -3.66 0.36
CA SER A 20 6.75 -2.60 0.40
C SER A 20 7.44 -1.26 0.12
N TYR A 21 6.77 -0.36 -0.59
CA TYR A 21 7.34 0.94 -0.95
C TYR A 21 6.32 2.04 -0.66
N HIS A 22 6.75 3.12 0.00
CA HIS A 22 5.88 4.24 0.35
C HIS A 22 6.55 5.58 0.07
N ILE A 23 5.73 6.56 -0.32
CA ILE A 23 6.12 7.96 -0.33
C ILE A 23 5.78 8.56 1.03
N CYS A 24 6.76 9.15 1.70
CA CYS A 24 6.56 9.90 2.92
C CYS A 24 6.21 11.35 2.58
N ASN A 25 4.97 11.75 2.90
CA ASN A 25 4.55 13.15 2.78
C ASN A 25 5.14 14.02 3.90
N ASN A 26 5.41 13.42 5.06
CA ASN A 26 6.14 14.07 6.15
C ASN A 26 7.59 13.53 6.14
N PRO A 27 8.61 14.40 5.97
CA PRO A 27 10.00 13.95 5.93
C PRO A 27 10.50 13.50 7.31
N VAL A 28 9.88 13.90 8.41
CA VAL A 28 10.34 13.53 9.75
C VAL A 28 9.78 12.16 10.17
N ILE A 29 10.67 11.18 10.27
CA ILE A 29 10.35 9.78 10.59
C ILE A 29 10.90 9.47 11.98
N THR A 30 10.10 8.77 12.78
CA THR A 30 10.55 8.26 14.08
C THR A 30 11.10 6.86 13.92
N VAL A 31 12.41 6.69 14.13
CA VAL A 31 13.08 5.39 14.07
C VAL A 31 13.23 4.80 15.48
N ARG A 32 12.92 3.51 15.61
CA ARG A 32 12.92 2.76 16.88
C ARG A 32 13.56 1.38 16.68
N SER A 33 14.86 1.28 16.95
CA SER A 33 15.62 0.03 16.72
C SER A 33 15.71 -0.86 17.98
N TYR A 34 14.60 -1.02 18.71
CA TYR A 34 14.53 -1.87 19.91
C TYR A 34 13.38 -2.89 19.81
N TRP A 35 13.36 -3.88 20.71
CA TRP A 35 12.27 -4.83 20.82
C TRP A 35 11.08 -4.21 21.55
N ASP A 36 9.93 -4.11 20.89
CA ASP A 36 8.70 -3.54 21.43
C ASP A 36 7.52 -4.47 21.15
N GLY A 37 6.87 -5.00 22.20
CA GLY A 37 5.69 -5.87 22.05
C GLY A 37 5.91 -7.08 21.13
N GLY A 38 7.10 -7.70 21.16
CA GLY A 38 7.46 -8.81 20.27
C GLY A 38 7.82 -8.41 18.83
N SER A 39 7.94 -7.12 18.55
CA SER A 39 8.32 -6.57 17.26
C SER A 39 9.72 -5.96 17.32
N ARG A 40 10.47 -5.99 16.22
CA ARG A 40 11.73 -5.25 16.08
C ARG A 40 11.90 -4.77 14.65
N THR A 41 12.35 -3.54 14.47
CA THR A 41 12.62 -2.96 13.15
C THR A 41 14.05 -2.44 13.09
N TYR A 42 14.77 -2.81 12.03
CA TYR A 42 16.10 -2.29 11.72
C TYR A 42 15.99 -1.26 10.60
N PHE A 43 16.87 -0.25 10.61
CA PHE A 43 16.80 0.90 9.72
C PHE A 43 18.15 1.15 9.05
N ASN A 44 18.14 1.35 7.74
CA ASN A 44 19.30 1.78 6.95
C ASN A 44 18.91 2.87 5.98
N PHE A 45 19.68 3.96 5.94
CA PHE A 45 19.55 4.97 4.89
C PHE A 45 20.43 4.60 3.70
N VAL A 46 19.89 4.72 2.49
CA VAL A 46 20.57 4.36 1.24
C VAL A 46 20.49 5.52 0.26
N ASN A 47 21.63 5.98 -0.22
CA ASN A 47 21.71 6.98 -1.28
C ASN A 47 21.47 6.35 -2.66
N PHE A 48 20.65 6.97 -3.50
CA PHE A 48 20.31 6.44 -4.83
C PHE A 48 21.50 6.41 -5.78
N ASN A 49 22.36 7.42 -5.70
CA ASN A 49 23.42 7.70 -6.67
C ASN A 49 24.75 7.10 -6.23
N SER A 50 25.20 7.38 -5.00
CA SER A 50 26.53 7.00 -4.52
C SER A 50 26.63 5.58 -3.99
N SER A 51 25.50 4.88 -3.83
CA SER A 51 25.41 3.59 -3.13
C SER A 51 25.89 3.61 -1.67
N GLU A 52 26.10 4.80 -1.11
CA GLU A 52 26.43 4.98 0.30
C GLU A 52 25.29 4.50 1.19
N LYS A 53 25.68 3.95 2.35
CA LYS A 53 24.75 3.45 3.36
C LYS A 53 25.08 4.12 4.69
N LEU A 54 24.09 4.74 5.30
CA LEU A 54 24.19 5.22 6.67
C LEU A 54 23.35 4.30 7.54
N LYS A 55 24.04 3.51 8.36
CA LYS A 55 23.38 2.66 9.35
C LYS A 55 22.91 3.54 10.50
N VAL A 56 21.63 3.43 10.87
CA VAL A 56 21.15 4.05 12.10
C VAL A 56 21.76 3.27 13.25
N LEU A 57 22.65 3.92 14.01
CA LEU A 57 23.27 3.30 15.18
C LEU A 57 22.18 2.93 16.20
N GLU A 58 22.26 1.71 16.72
CA GLU A 58 21.44 1.28 17.84
C GLU A 58 21.96 1.97 19.10
N GLU A 59 21.31 3.05 19.53
CA GLU A 59 21.59 3.62 20.85
C GLU A 59 21.00 2.69 21.91
N ARG A 60 21.84 1.83 22.48
CA ARG A 60 21.55 1.18 23.76
C ARG A 60 22.07 2.08 24.87
N LYS A 61 21.23 2.99 25.37
CA LYS A 61 21.41 3.49 26.73
C LYS A 61 20.57 2.59 27.65
N GLU A 62 21.22 2.02 28.66
CA GLU A 62 20.55 1.15 29.63
C GLU A 62 19.30 1.85 30.19
N GLY A 63 18.14 1.21 30.05
CA GLY A 63 16.88 1.63 30.66
C GLY A 63 16.05 2.69 29.91
N LEU A 64 16.49 3.26 28.79
CA LEU A 64 15.72 4.28 28.05
C LEU A 64 15.47 3.88 26.59
N HIS A 65 14.18 3.72 26.25
CA HIS A 65 13.71 3.60 24.88
C HIS A 65 13.83 4.95 24.16
N THR A 66 14.99 5.27 23.61
CA THR A 66 15.18 6.52 22.86
C THR A 66 14.59 6.39 21.46
N CYS A 67 13.53 7.16 21.22
CA CYS A 67 13.00 7.38 19.87
C CYS A 67 13.82 8.49 19.20
N LYS A 68 14.42 8.21 18.05
CA LYS A 68 15.12 9.25 17.27
C LYS A 68 14.22 9.73 16.15
N LYS A 69 14.01 11.04 16.06
CA LYS A 69 13.40 11.66 14.89
C LYS A 69 14.51 11.91 13.88
N VAL A 70 14.34 11.40 12.67
CA VAL A 70 15.28 11.58 11.56
C VAL A 70 14.52 12.16 10.39
N GLU A 71 15.10 13.16 9.74
CA GLU A 71 14.54 13.74 8.54
C GLU A 71 15.00 12.95 7.30
N LEU A 72 14.06 12.58 6.45
CA LEU A 72 14.30 11.90 5.19
C LEU A 72 14.63 12.96 4.12
N ILE A 73 15.87 12.94 3.66
CA ILE A 73 16.40 13.91 2.69
C ILE A 73 16.14 13.40 1.25
N PRO A 74 15.82 14.28 0.28
CA PRO A 74 15.78 13.91 -1.13
C PRO A 74 17.04 13.18 -1.61
N GLY A 75 16.88 12.19 -2.49
CA GLY A 75 18.02 11.40 -2.99
C GLY A 75 18.43 10.24 -2.06
N TRP A 76 17.78 10.12 -0.91
CA TRP A 76 17.96 9.03 0.04
C TRP A 76 16.64 8.30 0.29
N ALA A 77 16.73 6.99 0.51
CA ALA A 77 15.62 6.20 1.03
C ALA A 77 15.95 5.64 2.40
N LEU A 78 14.93 5.53 3.25
CA LEU A 78 14.99 4.75 4.47
C LEU A 78 14.48 3.35 4.18
N VAL A 79 15.31 2.34 4.42
CA VAL A 79 14.95 0.92 4.31
C VAL A 79 14.75 0.37 5.71
N GLU A 80 13.56 -0.16 5.96
CA GLU A 80 13.14 -0.81 7.20
C GLU A 80 13.12 -2.32 7.00
N HIS A 81 13.71 -3.08 7.93
CA HIS A 81 13.54 -4.53 8.01
C HIS A 81 12.85 -4.86 9.32
N SER A 82 11.60 -5.31 9.22
CA SER A 82 10.75 -5.57 10.39
C SER A 82 10.62 -7.07 10.68
N PHE A 83 10.49 -7.37 11.98
CA PHE A 83 10.17 -8.67 12.54
C PHE A 83 9.00 -8.51 13.50
N PHE A 84 8.01 -9.39 13.41
CA PHE A 84 6.83 -9.39 14.29
C PHE A 84 6.60 -10.79 14.86
N CYS A 85 6.65 -10.94 16.18
CA CYS A 85 6.54 -12.23 16.90
C CYS A 85 7.47 -13.31 16.31
N GLY A 86 8.74 -12.94 16.07
CA GLY A 86 9.74 -13.82 15.49
C GLY A 86 9.60 -14.10 13.98
N LYS A 87 8.57 -13.55 13.31
CA LYS A 87 8.35 -13.71 11.87
C LYS A 87 8.89 -12.51 11.10
N ASP A 88 9.63 -12.78 10.02
CA ASP A 88 10.07 -11.75 9.08
C ASP A 88 8.87 -11.16 8.31
N THR A 89 8.64 -9.86 8.50
CA THR A 89 7.56 -9.10 7.85
C THR A 89 7.98 -8.46 6.54
N GLY A 90 9.28 -8.41 6.26
CA GLY A 90 9.85 -7.97 5.00
C GLY A 90 10.59 -6.63 5.06
N LEU A 91 10.91 -6.13 3.88
CA LEU A 91 11.56 -4.85 3.70
C LEU A 91 10.55 -3.78 3.28
N THR A 92 10.54 -2.66 3.97
CA THR A 92 9.79 -1.46 3.60
C THR A 92 10.76 -0.38 3.18
N VAL A 93 10.56 0.25 2.02
CA VAL A 93 11.37 1.39 1.58
C VAL A 93 10.50 2.64 1.61
N LEU A 94 10.97 3.65 2.33
CA LEU A 94 10.35 4.96 2.42
C LEU A 94 11.16 5.94 1.57
N PHE A 95 10.46 6.60 0.66
CA PHE A 95 11.00 7.61 -0.25
C PHE A 95 10.52 9.01 0.16
N HIS A 96 11.37 10.01 -0.07
CA HIS A 96 10.95 11.40 0.07
C HIS A 96 9.90 11.75 -1.00
N SER A 97 9.02 12.72 -0.72
CA SER A 97 7.93 13.12 -1.63
C SER A 97 8.41 13.63 -3.00
N SER A 98 9.60 14.24 -3.05
CA SER A 98 10.26 14.65 -4.31
C SER A 98 10.63 13.47 -5.22
N ASP A 99 10.84 12.29 -4.62
CA ASP A 99 11.44 11.14 -5.30
C ASP A 99 10.40 10.13 -5.76
N LYS A 100 9.16 10.59 -5.97
CA LYS A 100 8.01 9.78 -6.41
C LYS A 100 8.28 8.94 -7.67
N ASN A 101 9.20 9.40 -8.52
CA ASN A 101 9.58 8.73 -9.77
C ASN A 101 10.38 7.42 -9.52
N MET A 102 10.81 7.15 -8.28
CA MET A 102 11.49 5.90 -7.92
C MET A 102 10.52 4.74 -7.67
N LEU A 103 9.22 5.03 -7.54
CA LEU A 103 8.21 3.99 -7.47
C LEU A 103 7.90 3.46 -8.87
N PRO A 104 7.57 2.16 -9.00
CA PRO A 104 7.06 1.64 -10.26
C PRO A 104 5.83 2.44 -10.69
N GLU A 105 5.77 2.79 -11.97
CA GLU A 105 4.64 3.50 -12.53
C GLU A 105 3.35 2.69 -12.28
N LYS A 106 2.29 3.38 -11.84
CA LYS A 106 1.00 2.74 -11.66
C LYS A 106 0.50 2.31 -13.03
N ALA A 107 0.42 1.00 -13.24
CA ALA A 107 -0.16 0.46 -14.46
C ALA A 107 -1.57 1.03 -14.65
N ASP A 108 -1.90 1.44 -15.87
CA ASP A 108 -3.28 1.76 -16.19
C ASP A 108 -4.10 0.46 -16.13
N LEU A 109 -5.06 0.44 -15.23
CA LEU A 109 -5.86 -0.73 -14.90
C LEU A 109 -7.33 -0.37 -15.07
N THR A 110 -8.04 -1.23 -15.78
CA THR A 110 -9.50 -1.20 -15.83
C THR A 110 -10.09 -1.45 -14.44
N ASP A 111 -11.35 -1.09 -14.27
CA ASP A 111 -12.03 -1.25 -12.99
C ASP A 111 -12.19 -2.74 -12.60
N ASN A 112 -12.40 -3.64 -13.57
CA ASN A 112 -12.43 -5.08 -13.33
C ASN A 112 -11.05 -5.63 -12.94
N GLU A 113 -9.98 -5.16 -13.58
CA GLU A 113 -8.61 -5.55 -13.23
C GLU A 113 -8.26 -5.14 -11.80
N LYS A 114 -8.63 -3.92 -11.39
CA LYS A 114 -8.49 -3.47 -9.99
C LYS A 114 -9.25 -4.38 -9.04
N THR A 115 -10.53 -4.67 -9.33
CA THR A 115 -11.36 -5.57 -8.52
C THR A 115 -10.69 -6.93 -8.32
N VAL A 116 -10.21 -7.56 -9.39
CA VAL A 116 -9.56 -8.88 -9.32
C VAL A 116 -8.27 -8.82 -8.50
N LEU A 117 -7.42 -7.81 -8.73
CA LEU A 117 -6.14 -7.67 -8.01
C LEU A 117 -6.36 -7.40 -6.52
N ILE A 118 -7.26 -6.48 -6.18
CA ILE A 118 -7.62 -6.16 -4.78
C ILE A 118 -8.13 -7.42 -4.08
N ALA A 119 -9.16 -8.08 -4.63
CA ALA A 119 -9.72 -9.28 -4.01
C ALA A 119 -8.68 -10.41 -3.88
N THR A 120 -7.79 -10.56 -4.86
CA THR A 120 -6.71 -11.55 -4.82
C THR A 120 -5.68 -11.24 -3.73
N SER A 121 -5.39 -9.96 -3.47
CA SER A 121 -4.48 -9.54 -2.40
C SER A 121 -5.09 -9.62 -1.00
N SER A 122 -6.39 -9.36 -0.86
CA SER A 122 -7.05 -9.21 0.45
C SER A 122 -7.58 -10.53 1.01
N TYR A 123 -8.02 -11.46 0.16
CA TYR A 123 -8.73 -12.66 0.60
C TYR A 123 -7.99 -13.96 0.28
N LYS A 124 -8.10 -14.94 1.19
CA LYS A 124 -7.78 -16.33 0.88
C LYS A 124 -8.79 -16.87 -0.13
N ASN A 125 -8.34 -17.74 -1.02
CA ASN A 125 -9.24 -18.34 -2.01
C ASN A 125 -10.25 -19.32 -1.38
N SER A 126 -9.85 -19.96 -0.27
CA SER A 126 -10.69 -20.85 0.51
C SER A 126 -10.52 -20.61 2.01
N TYR A 127 -11.62 -20.72 2.75
CA TYR A 127 -11.67 -20.60 4.21
C TYR A 127 -13.00 -21.18 4.72
N GLY A 128 -12.96 -21.95 5.82
CA GLY A 128 -14.16 -22.52 6.43
C GLY A 128 -15.01 -23.39 5.50
N GLY A 129 -14.38 -24.21 4.66
CA GLY A 129 -15.07 -25.10 3.71
C GLY A 129 -15.65 -24.41 2.46
N ARG A 130 -15.60 -23.08 2.37
CA ARG A 130 -16.01 -22.32 1.18
C ARG A 130 -14.83 -22.14 0.23
N SER A 131 -15.04 -22.42 -1.05
CA SER A 131 -14.09 -22.14 -2.13
C SER A 131 -14.46 -20.84 -2.86
N ASN A 132 -13.54 -20.32 -3.65
CA ASN A 132 -13.72 -19.13 -4.50
C ASN A 132 -14.17 -17.85 -3.75
N ILE A 133 -13.75 -17.68 -2.50
CA ILE A 133 -14.15 -16.55 -1.65
C ILE A 133 -13.79 -15.21 -2.29
N ARG A 134 -12.64 -15.13 -2.97
CA ARG A 134 -12.19 -13.93 -3.68
C ARG A 134 -13.23 -13.41 -4.67
N PHE A 135 -13.81 -14.30 -5.48
CA PHE A 135 -14.85 -13.94 -6.44
C PHE A 135 -16.14 -13.55 -5.72
N HIS A 136 -16.56 -14.32 -4.71
CA HIS A 136 -17.80 -14.03 -3.99
C HIS A 136 -17.79 -12.64 -3.34
N GLU A 137 -16.69 -12.26 -2.68
CA GLU A 137 -16.54 -10.92 -2.08
C GLU A 137 -16.45 -9.82 -3.14
N ALA A 138 -15.73 -10.06 -4.24
CA ALA A 138 -15.63 -9.14 -5.36
C ALA A 138 -17.00 -8.88 -6.01
N ARG A 139 -17.75 -9.94 -6.30
CA ARG A 139 -19.11 -9.87 -6.87
C ARG A 139 -20.06 -9.14 -5.94
N ARG A 140 -20.02 -9.45 -4.64
CA ARG A 140 -20.85 -8.77 -3.64
C ARG A 140 -20.60 -7.26 -3.60
N SER A 141 -19.34 -6.84 -3.75
CA SER A 141 -18.95 -5.44 -3.59
C SER A 141 -19.07 -4.63 -4.88
N THR A 142 -18.77 -5.22 -6.03
CA THR A 142 -18.63 -4.51 -7.31
C THR A 142 -19.64 -4.93 -8.37
N GLY A 143 -20.34 -6.04 -8.18
CA GLY A 143 -21.25 -6.62 -9.17
C GLY A 143 -20.57 -7.44 -10.27
N ILE A 144 -19.24 -7.59 -10.26
CA ILE A 144 -18.50 -8.33 -11.30
C ILE A 144 -19.07 -9.75 -11.51
N THR A 145 -19.29 -10.11 -12.77
CA THR A 145 -19.80 -11.43 -13.16
C THR A 145 -18.68 -12.47 -13.23
N GLN A 146 -19.04 -13.75 -13.26
CA GLN A 146 -18.06 -14.84 -13.34
C GLN A 146 -17.27 -14.80 -14.66
N SER A 147 -17.91 -14.48 -15.78
CA SER A 147 -17.24 -14.37 -17.09
C SER A 147 -16.19 -13.26 -17.08
N GLU A 148 -16.59 -12.06 -16.63
CA GLU A 148 -15.69 -10.92 -16.54
C GLU A 148 -14.51 -11.20 -15.60
N TRP A 149 -14.76 -11.87 -14.47
CA TRP A 149 -13.71 -12.26 -13.53
C TRP A 149 -12.69 -13.20 -14.18
N ASP A 150 -13.14 -14.23 -14.89
CA ASP A 150 -12.26 -15.22 -15.50
C ASP A 150 -11.50 -14.66 -16.72
N GLU A 151 -12.14 -13.83 -17.54
CA GLU A 151 -11.52 -13.09 -18.64
C GLU A 151 -10.46 -12.12 -18.12
N THR A 152 -10.80 -11.33 -17.09
CA THR A 152 -9.88 -10.39 -16.45
C THR A 152 -8.70 -11.11 -15.83
N LYS A 153 -8.91 -12.26 -15.18
CA LYS A 153 -7.80 -13.08 -14.65
C LYS A 153 -6.86 -13.53 -15.76
N LYS A 154 -7.37 -14.00 -16.90
CA LYS A 154 -6.54 -14.39 -18.05
C LYS A 154 -5.73 -13.19 -18.57
N ALA A 155 -6.35 -12.02 -18.68
CA ALA A 155 -5.68 -10.78 -19.09
C ALA A 155 -4.55 -10.39 -18.11
N LEU A 156 -4.81 -10.43 -16.80
CA LEU A 156 -3.82 -10.11 -15.76
C LEU A 156 -2.66 -11.11 -15.70
N ILE A 157 -2.91 -12.40 -15.99
CA ILE A 157 -1.84 -13.40 -16.14
C ILE A 157 -0.98 -13.08 -17.37
N LYS A 158 -1.60 -12.72 -18.50
CA LYS A 158 -0.89 -12.33 -19.73
C LYS A 158 -0.05 -11.06 -19.52
N ARG A 159 -0.56 -10.10 -18.74
CA ARG A 159 0.16 -8.86 -18.35
C ARG A 159 1.26 -9.09 -17.32
N GLY A 160 1.39 -10.29 -16.75
CA GLY A 160 2.38 -10.59 -15.72
C GLY A 160 2.09 -9.92 -14.37
N LEU A 161 0.84 -9.58 -14.07
CA LEU A 161 0.40 -9.06 -12.77
C LEU A 161 -0.09 -10.18 -11.83
N LEU A 162 -0.53 -11.30 -12.40
CA LEU A 162 -0.84 -12.54 -11.71
C LEU A 162 0.10 -13.68 -12.16
N LEU A 163 0.30 -14.66 -11.29
CA LEU A 163 0.91 -15.95 -11.59
C LEU A 163 -0.10 -16.86 -12.31
N LYS A 164 0.39 -17.88 -13.02
CA LYS A 164 -0.47 -18.88 -13.70
C LYS A 164 -1.42 -19.60 -12.73
N ASN A 165 -1.03 -19.75 -11.46
CA ASN A 165 -1.86 -20.34 -10.40
C ASN A 165 -2.86 -19.35 -9.76
N GLY A 166 -2.94 -18.11 -10.26
CA GLY A 166 -3.83 -17.06 -9.72
C GLY A 166 -3.31 -16.36 -8.47
N GLY A 167 -2.05 -16.55 -8.07
CA GLY A 167 -1.40 -15.75 -7.04
C GLY A 167 -1.01 -14.36 -7.55
N ILE A 168 -1.13 -13.32 -6.73
CA ILE A 168 -0.73 -11.96 -7.11
C ILE A 168 0.79 -11.79 -7.06
N ARG A 169 1.37 -11.17 -8.10
CA ARG A 169 2.80 -10.81 -8.15
C ARG A 169 3.04 -9.45 -7.48
N SER A 170 4.30 -9.10 -7.22
CA SER A 170 4.65 -7.81 -6.60
C SER A 170 4.19 -6.64 -7.46
N GLU A 171 4.37 -6.73 -8.78
CA GLU A 171 3.92 -5.76 -9.77
C GLU A 171 2.40 -5.55 -9.69
N GLY A 172 1.63 -6.63 -9.53
CA GLY A 172 0.19 -6.57 -9.34
C GLY A 172 -0.22 -5.86 -8.04
N ARG A 173 0.53 -6.07 -6.93
CA ARG A 173 0.29 -5.34 -5.67
C ARG A 173 0.62 -3.86 -5.81
N TYR A 174 1.71 -3.52 -6.47
CA TYR A 174 2.09 -2.12 -6.69
C TYR A 174 1.09 -1.38 -7.58
N ALA A 175 0.54 -2.06 -8.60
CA ALA A 175 -0.44 -1.47 -9.49
C ALA A 175 -1.72 -1.04 -8.76
N ILE A 176 -2.16 -1.77 -7.72
CA ILE A 176 -3.32 -1.38 -6.89
C ILE A 176 -2.96 -0.47 -5.70
N GLY A 177 -1.72 -0.49 -5.24
CA GLY A 177 -1.28 0.27 -4.07
C GLY A 177 -2.00 -0.16 -2.78
N LEU A 178 -2.57 0.80 -2.06
CA LEU A 178 -3.30 0.58 -0.80
C LEU A 178 -4.82 0.54 -0.97
N LEU A 179 -5.31 0.46 -2.21
CA LEU A 179 -6.74 0.52 -2.50
C LEU A 179 -7.47 -0.71 -1.93
N SER A 180 -8.49 -0.46 -1.12
CA SER A 180 -9.37 -1.50 -0.58
C SER A 180 -10.59 -1.76 -1.47
N LEU A 181 -11.23 -2.92 -1.27
CA LEU A 181 -12.41 -3.30 -2.06
C LEU A 181 -13.60 -2.37 -1.80
N SER A 182 -13.75 -1.90 -0.55
CA SER A 182 -14.77 -0.93 -0.16
C SER A 182 -14.58 0.41 -0.87
N GLU A 183 -13.37 0.99 -0.81
CA GLU A 183 -13.06 2.25 -1.48
C GLU A 183 -13.23 2.13 -3.00
N HIS A 184 -12.79 1.02 -3.60
CA HIS A 184 -12.99 0.78 -5.02
C HIS A 184 -14.48 0.68 -5.39
N SER A 185 -15.28 -0.02 -4.58
CA SER A 185 -16.72 -0.12 -4.82
C SER A 185 -17.45 1.23 -4.72
N GLU A 186 -17.04 2.10 -3.80
CA GLU A 186 -17.58 3.45 -3.68
C GLU A 186 -17.22 4.31 -4.88
N ASN A 187 -15.96 4.23 -5.35
CA ASN A 187 -15.51 4.91 -6.56
C ASN A 187 -16.33 4.50 -7.79
N LEU A 188 -16.69 3.22 -7.92
CA LEU A 188 -17.56 2.75 -9.00
C LEU A 188 -18.97 3.31 -8.91
N LYS A 189 -19.55 3.37 -7.70
CA LYS A 189 -20.88 3.94 -7.49
C LYS A 189 -20.91 5.43 -7.85
N VAL A 190 -19.89 6.20 -7.50
CA VAL A 190 -19.79 7.63 -7.85
C VAL A 190 -19.73 7.82 -9.37
N LYS A 191 -18.96 7.00 -10.09
CA LYS A 191 -18.91 7.04 -11.56
C LYS A 191 -20.25 6.66 -12.22
N ALA A 192 -21.02 5.77 -11.60
CA ALA A 192 -22.29 5.28 -12.13
C ALA A 192 -23.46 6.27 -11.91
N ILE A 193 -23.28 7.32 -11.11
CA ILE A 193 -24.26 8.40 -11.04
C ILE A 193 -24.20 9.14 -12.37
N PRO A 194 -25.21 9.03 -13.25
CA PRO A 194 -25.23 9.82 -14.47
C PRO A 194 -25.13 11.29 -14.05
N HIS A 195 -24.36 12.09 -14.80
CA HIS A 195 -24.47 13.54 -14.74
C HIS A 195 -25.89 13.93 -15.14
N ARG A 196 -26.84 13.74 -14.23
CA ARG A 196 -28.10 14.43 -14.22
C ARG A 196 -27.68 15.88 -14.12
N GLU A 197 -28.07 16.70 -15.10
CA GLU A 197 -27.92 18.14 -15.03
C GLU A 197 -28.25 18.55 -13.60
N LEU A 198 -27.23 18.93 -12.83
CA LEU A 198 -27.45 19.49 -11.52
C LEU A 198 -28.36 20.68 -11.79
N PRO A 199 -29.53 20.80 -11.15
CA PRO A 199 -30.33 21.99 -11.30
C PRO A 199 -29.38 23.18 -11.08
N LEU A 200 -29.41 24.15 -12.00
CA LEU A 200 -28.51 25.31 -12.14
C LEU A 200 -28.41 26.21 -10.88
N HIS A 201 -28.93 25.74 -9.75
CA HIS A 201 -29.03 26.40 -8.46
C HIS A 201 -28.42 25.62 -7.28
N ILE A 202 -27.61 24.59 -7.54
CA ILE A 202 -26.77 24.03 -6.48
C ILE A 202 -25.42 24.73 -6.53
N ASP A 203 -25.29 25.75 -5.69
CA ASP A 203 -24.07 26.53 -5.49
C ASP A 203 -22.91 25.59 -5.16
N LYS A 204 -21.77 25.72 -5.87
CA LYS A 204 -20.55 24.92 -5.67
C LYS A 204 -20.06 24.99 -4.21
N LYS A 205 -20.44 26.06 -3.50
CA LYS A 205 -20.19 26.23 -2.07
C LYS A 205 -20.85 25.13 -1.22
N TRP A 206 -22.05 24.66 -1.58
CA TRP A 206 -22.77 23.62 -0.82
C TRP A 206 -22.14 22.23 -0.95
N LEU A 207 -21.66 21.86 -2.15
CA LEU A 207 -20.93 20.59 -2.35
C LEU A 207 -19.58 20.57 -1.61
N TYR A 208 -18.90 21.72 -1.52
CA TYR A 208 -17.66 21.87 -0.78
C TYR A 208 -17.88 21.89 0.75
N GLU A 209 -18.96 22.53 1.23
CA GLU A 209 -19.30 22.55 2.66
C GLU A 209 -19.87 21.22 3.15
N SER A 210 -20.64 20.50 2.32
CA SER A 210 -21.19 19.18 2.67
C SER A 210 -20.11 18.11 2.79
N SER A 211 -19.11 18.15 1.91
CA SER A 211 -17.94 17.26 1.98
C SER A 211 -17.04 17.58 3.18
N LYS A 212 -16.93 18.85 3.61
CA LYS A 212 -16.30 19.23 4.88
C LYS A 212 -17.09 18.77 6.11
N ARG A 213 -18.43 18.84 6.09
CA ARG A 213 -19.28 18.43 7.22
C ARG A 213 -19.18 16.93 7.51
N ILE A 214 -19.19 16.10 6.47
CA ILE A 214 -18.99 14.63 6.60
C ILE A 214 -17.60 14.32 7.21
N PHE A 215 -16.59 15.16 6.95
CA PHE A 215 -15.24 14.98 7.48
C PHE A 215 -15.10 15.41 8.95
N ILE A 216 -15.83 16.45 9.37
CA ILE A 216 -15.78 16.97 10.76
C ILE A 216 -16.59 16.08 11.71
N ASP A 217 -17.75 15.56 11.30
CA ASP A 217 -18.57 14.69 12.16
C ASP A 217 -17.84 13.38 12.53
N ARG A 218 -16.95 12.90 11.65
CA ARG A 218 -16.10 11.72 11.91
C ARG A 218 -14.98 11.97 12.94
N LEU A 219 -14.60 13.22 13.17
CA LEU A 219 -13.59 13.62 14.15
C LEU A 219 -14.21 14.00 15.51
N SER A 220 -15.53 14.17 15.58
CA SER A 220 -16.24 14.61 16.79
C SER A 220 -16.91 13.49 17.60
N GLN A 221 -16.88 12.24 17.11
CA GLN A 221 -17.43 11.14 17.90
C GLN A 221 -16.50 10.84 19.09
N PRO A 222 -16.97 10.98 20.34
CA PRO A 222 -16.19 10.56 21.50
C PRO A 222 -16.02 9.04 21.44
N SER A 223 -14.77 8.61 21.52
CA SER A 223 -14.41 7.21 21.74
C SER A 223 -15.01 6.73 23.05
N PHE A 224 -16.01 5.84 22.96
CA PHE A 224 -16.41 4.95 24.05
C PHE A 224 -15.44 3.78 24.15
#